data_AF-A0A5Q0UPB0-F1
#
_entry.id   AF-A0A5Q0UPB0-F1
#
_cell.length_a   1.000
_cell.length_b   1.000
_cell.length_c   1.000
_cell.angle_alpha   90.00
_cell.angle_beta   90.00
_cell.angle_gamma   90.00
#
_symmetry.space_group_name_H-M   'P 1'
#
loop_
_entity.id
_entity.type
_entity.pdbx_description
1 polymer ?
#
loop_
_entity_poly.entity_id
_entity_poly.type
_entity_poly.pdbx_seq_one_letter_code
_entity_poly.pdbx_strand_id
1 'polypeptide(L)'
;MTETITGEVIHVVGPAELDEAELVAELAALAESRYVLVCREGGKPGWLERLWSFLRRDPIEPVTIVADDVVEEGVEVTATVRGTDLPGVYEAVDVRPA
;
A
#
# COMPACT_ATOMS: atom_id res chain seq x y z
N MET A 1 15.66 -2.86 -0.39
CA MET A 1 15.75 -1.77 -1.39
C MET A 1 14.47 -0.94 -1.30
N THR A 2 14.50 0.34 -1.65
CA THR A 2 13.31 1.20 -1.64
C THR A 2 12.82 1.44 -3.05
N GLU A 3 11.52 1.63 -3.20
CA GLU A 3 10.81 1.83 -4.47
C GLU A 3 9.85 3.01 -4.35
N THR A 4 9.37 3.53 -5.48
CA THR A 4 8.37 4.61 -5.48
C THR A 4 7.10 4.13 -6.14
N ILE A 5 5.97 4.34 -5.46
CA ILE A 5 4.62 4.00 -5.91
C ILE A 5 3.79 5.28 -5.98
N THR A 6 2.95 5.42 -7.00
CA THR A 6 1.95 6.50 -7.11
C THR A 6 0.57 5.88 -7.25
N GLY A 7 -0.41 6.42 -6.52
CA GLY A 7 -1.77 5.91 -6.57
C GLY A 7 -2.74 6.71 -5.71
N GLU A 8 -4.03 6.47 -5.93
CA GLU A 8 -5.11 7.07 -5.17
C GLU A 8 -5.41 6.21 -3.93
N VAL A 9 -5.44 6.80 -2.74
CA VAL A 9 -5.89 6.12 -1.53
C VAL A 9 -7.38 5.85 -1.65
N ILE A 10 -7.77 4.58 -1.75
CA ILE A 10 -9.18 4.19 -1.87
C ILE A 10 -9.75 3.66 -0.56
N HIS A 11 -8.90 3.30 0.39
CA HIS A 11 -9.32 2.92 1.73
C HIS A 11 -8.22 3.15 2.77
N VAL A 12 -8.63 3.52 3.99
CA VAL A 12 -7.73 3.75 5.12
C VAL A 12 -8.24 2.96 6.33
N VAL A 13 -7.35 2.18 6.96
CA VAL A 13 -7.58 1.59 8.28
C VAL A 13 -6.65 2.25 9.28
N GLY A 14 -7.21 2.92 10.28
CA GLY A 14 -6.45 3.53 11.35
C GLY A 14 -5.94 2.51 12.38
N PRO A 15 -4.94 2.89 13.19
CA PRO A 15 -4.36 1.99 14.20
C PRO A 15 -5.38 1.49 15.25
N ALA A 16 -6.43 2.27 15.51
CA ALA A 16 -7.53 1.89 16.41
C ALA A 16 -8.54 0.92 15.78
N GLU A 17 -8.53 0.78 14.45
CA GLU A 17 -9.49 0.01 13.65
C GLU A 17 -8.89 -1.31 13.14
N LEU A 18 -7.59 -1.56 13.38
CA LEU A 18 -6.88 -2.76 12.90
C LEU A 18 -7.50 -4.06 13.41
N ASP A 19 -7.94 -4.07 14.67
CA ASP A 19 -8.58 -5.24 15.29
C ASP A 19 -9.97 -5.53 14.69
N GLU A 20 -10.63 -4.52 14.12
CA GLU A 20 -11.94 -4.64 13.47
C GLU A 20 -11.82 -4.99 11.99
N ALA A 21 -10.70 -4.68 11.35
CA ALA A 21 -10.51 -4.75 9.90
C ALA A 21 -10.26 -6.16 9.32
N GLU A 22 -10.47 -7.23 10.11
CA GLU A 22 -10.29 -8.64 9.70
C GLU A 22 -9.00 -8.91 8.89
N LEU A 23 -7.89 -8.27 9.28
CA LEU A 23 -6.61 -8.39 8.59
C LEU A 23 -6.00 -9.78 8.79
N VAL A 24 -5.20 -10.23 7.81
CA VAL A 24 -4.33 -11.39 8.02
C VAL A 24 -3.32 -11.07 9.13
N ALA A 25 -2.98 -12.07 9.95
CA ALA A 25 -2.18 -11.88 11.16
C ALA A 25 -0.83 -11.19 10.89
N GLU A 26 -0.20 -11.52 9.75
CA GLU A 26 1.07 -10.93 9.32
C GLU A 26 0.94 -9.44 8.99
N LEU A 27 -0.18 -9.02 8.37
CA LEU A 27 -0.44 -7.61 8.06
C LEU A 27 -0.80 -6.84 9.33
N ALA A 28 -1.61 -7.43 10.23
CA ALA A 28 -1.93 -6.82 11.51
C ALA A 28 -0.67 -6.60 12.37
N ALA A 29 0.23 -7.59 12.42
CA ALA A 29 1.51 -7.48 13.10
C ALA A 29 2.42 -6.43 12.46
N LEU A 30 2.45 -6.36 11.12
CA LEU A 30 3.22 -5.32 10.42
C LEU A 30 2.64 -3.93 10.71
N ALA A 31 1.32 -3.77 10.74
CA ALA A 31 0.65 -2.51 10.93
C ALA A 31 0.48 -2.10 12.40
N GLU A 32 1.12 -2.79 13.36
CA GLU A 32 0.96 -2.48 14.78
C GLU A 32 1.18 -0.99 15.07
N SER A 33 0.14 -0.30 15.54
CA SER A 33 0.11 1.16 15.79
C SER A 33 0.35 2.06 14.57
N ARG A 34 0.13 1.55 13.35
CA ARG A 34 0.30 2.26 12.07
C ARG A 34 -0.97 2.23 11.23
N TYR A 35 -1.00 3.04 10.18
CA TYR A 35 -2.09 3.10 9.21
C TYR A 35 -1.89 2.07 8.12
N VAL A 36 -2.99 1.47 7.64
CA VAL A 36 -3.01 0.67 6.41
C VAL A 36 -3.72 1.49 5.33
N LEU A 37 -2.98 1.87 4.29
CA LEU A 37 -3.48 2.59 3.13
C LEU A 37 -3.63 1.59 1.98
N VAL A 38 -4.85 1.43 1.47
CA VAL A 38 -5.09 0.69 0.24
C VAL A 38 -5.11 1.71 -0.89
N CYS A 39 -4.16 1.59 -1.82
CA CYS A 39 -4.05 2.49 -2.96
C CYS A 39 -4.41 1.76 -4.25
N ARG A 40 -5.17 2.44 -5.11
CA ARG A 40 -5.33 2.05 -6.50
C ARG A 40 -4.17 2.64 -7.31
N GLU A 41 -3.42 1.80 -8.02
CA GLU A 41 -2.30 2.25 -8.84
C GLU A 41 -2.79 3.24 -9.92
N GLY A 42 -2.15 4.41 -9.96
CA GLY A 42 -2.47 5.52 -10.84
C GLY A 42 -1.20 6.33 -11.13
N GLY A 43 -0.82 6.45 -12.40
CA GLY A 43 0.44 7.10 -12.80
C GLY A 43 1.59 6.12 -13.04
N LYS A 44 2.59 6.55 -13.82
CA LYS A 44 3.54 5.71 -14.60
C LYS A 44 4.03 4.42 -13.88
N PRO A 45 3.92 3.25 -14.54
CA PRO A 45 4.30 1.93 -14.03
C PRO A 45 5.57 1.90 -13.19
N GLY A 46 5.47 1.43 -11.95
CA GLY A 46 6.61 0.88 -11.24
C GLY A 46 7.11 -0.38 -11.96
N TRP A 47 8.41 -0.66 -11.92
CA TRP A 47 9.03 -1.86 -12.48
C TRP A 47 8.38 -3.20 -12.03
N LEU A 48 7.56 -3.20 -10.98
CA LEU A 48 6.78 -4.34 -10.49
C LEU A 48 5.63 -4.75 -11.42
N GLU A 49 4.99 -3.81 -12.14
CA GLU A 49 3.99 -4.13 -13.18
C GLU A 49 4.62 -4.98 -14.31
N ARG A 50 5.94 -4.86 -14.52
CA ARG A 50 6.66 -5.64 -15.55
C ARG A 50 6.97 -7.08 -15.12
N LEU A 51 6.96 -7.40 -13.83
CA LEU A 51 7.27 -8.75 -13.34
C LEU A 51 5.99 -9.57 -13.08
N TRP A 52 4.88 -8.92 -12.68
CA TRP A 52 3.59 -9.55 -12.45
C TRP A 52 2.74 -9.75 -13.71
N SER A 53 2.94 -8.93 -14.74
CA SER A 53 2.31 -9.10 -16.07
C SER A 53 2.62 -10.44 -16.74
N PHE A 54 3.61 -11.19 -16.25
CA PHE A 54 3.90 -12.55 -16.72
C PHE A 54 3.06 -13.65 -16.07
N LEU A 55 2.36 -13.42 -14.96
CA LEU A 55 1.76 -14.50 -14.16
C LEU A 55 0.23 -14.54 -14.13
N ARG A 56 -0.50 -13.42 -14.20
CA ARG A 56 -1.97 -13.45 -14.13
C ARG A 56 -2.63 -12.35 -14.95
N ARG A 57 -3.57 -12.82 -15.77
CA ARG A 57 -4.56 -12.10 -16.58
C ARG A 57 -5.22 -10.96 -15.78
N ASP A 58 -4.91 -9.71 -16.14
CA ASP A 58 -5.43 -8.41 -15.67
C ASP A 58 -6.66 -8.43 -14.74
N PRO A 59 -6.46 -8.11 -13.46
CA PRO A 59 -7.15 -6.98 -12.82
C PRO A 59 -6.14 -6.01 -12.19
N ILE A 60 -6.43 -4.71 -12.27
CA ILE A 60 -5.65 -3.64 -11.61
C ILE A 60 -5.58 -3.98 -10.11
N GLU A 61 -4.44 -4.49 -9.66
CA GLU A 61 -4.27 -5.01 -8.30
C GLU A 61 -4.04 -3.83 -7.34
N PRO A 62 -4.89 -3.65 -6.31
CA PRO A 62 -4.68 -2.62 -5.30
C PRO A 62 -3.41 -2.93 -4.52
N VAL A 63 -2.62 -1.90 -4.23
CA VAL A 63 -1.41 -1.99 -3.41
C VAL A 63 -1.72 -1.57 -1.99
N THR A 64 -1.16 -2.27 -1.01
CA THR A 64 -1.33 -1.96 0.41
C THR A 64 -0.05 -1.36 0.97
N ILE A 65 -0.15 -0.21 1.63
CA ILE A 65 0.99 0.52 2.19
C ILE A 65 0.75 0.70 3.69
N VAL A 66 1.68 0.23 4.51
CA VAL A 66 1.70 0.49 5.95
C VAL A 66 2.45 1.80 6.19
N ALA A 67 1.80 2.80 6.78
CA ALA A 67 2.34 4.15 6.94
C ALA A 67 2.24 4.64 8.39
N ASP A 68 3.19 5.48 8.80
CA ASP A 68 3.21 6.08 10.15
C ASP A 68 2.23 7.26 10.27
N ASP A 69 1.92 7.92 9.16
CA ASP A 69 1.03 9.08 9.09
C ASP A 69 -0.24 8.77 8.29
N VAL A 70 -1.32 9.47 8.64
CA VAL A 70 -2.61 9.38 7.95
C VAL A 70 -2.59 10.12 6.61
N VAL A 71 -3.20 9.51 5.60
CA VAL A 71 -3.62 10.17 4.37
C VAL A 71 -5.09 9.84 4.13
N GLU A 72 -5.88 10.84 3.71
CA GLU A 72 -7.32 10.68 3.50
C GLU A 72 -7.65 9.86 2.26
N GLU A 73 -8.80 9.18 2.27
CA GLU A 73 -9.36 8.53 1.08
C GLU A 73 -9.64 9.57 -0.03
N GLY A 74 -9.43 9.18 -1.29
CA GLY A 74 -9.53 10.01 -2.48
C GLY A 74 -8.30 10.86 -2.78
N VAL A 75 -7.26 10.83 -1.93
CA VAL A 75 -6.01 11.58 -2.15
C VAL A 75 -5.05 10.75 -2.99
N GLU A 76 -4.51 11.37 -4.05
CA GLU A 76 -3.37 10.80 -4.78
C GLU A 76 -2.10 10.97 -3.95
N VAL A 77 -1.35 9.88 -3.78
CA VAL A 77 -0.11 9.84 -3.01
C VAL A 77 1.05 9.37 -3.86
N THR A 78 2.22 9.91 -3.56
CA THR A 78 3.51 9.33 -3.94
C THR A 78 4.17 8.77 -2.69
N ALA A 79 4.37 7.46 -2.64
CA ALA A 79 5.01 6.78 -1.51
C ALA A 79 6.37 6.23 -1.90
N THR A 80 7.38 6.48 -1.06
CA THR A 80 8.63 5.71 -1.07
C THR A 80 8.46 4.54 -0.13
N VAL A 81 8.60 3.32 -0.64
CA VAL A 81 8.24 2.11 0.11
C VAL A 81 9.36 1.07 0.13
N ARG A 82 9.26 0.10 1.03
CA ARG A 82 10.06 -1.13 1.08
C ARG A 82 9.15 -2.33 0.91
N GLY A 83 9.57 -3.27 0.06
CA GLY A 83 8.88 -4.56 -0.08
C GLY A 83 8.90 -5.35 1.23
N THR A 84 7.80 -6.03 1.50
CA THR A 84 7.66 -6.96 2.62
C THR A 84 7.59 -8.40 2.10
N ASP A 85 7.52 -9.37 3.00
CA ASP A 85 7.31 -10.78 2.63
C ASP A 85 5.87 -11.05 2.16
N LEU A 86 4.94 -10.09 2.35
CA LEU A 86 3.56 -10.17 1.91
C LEU A 86 3.41 -9.57 0.49
N PRO A 87 2.93 -10.36 -0.49
CA PRO A 87 2.72 -9.87 -1.85
C PRO A 87 1.74 -8.69 -1.87
N GLY A 88 2.13 -7.60 -2.53
CA GLY A 88 1.28 -6.40 -2.65
C GLY A 88 1.21 -5.54 -1.37
N VAL A 89 1.96 -5.89 -0.32
CA VAL A 89 2.08 -5.09 0.90
C VAL A 89 3.47 -4.49 1.00
N TYR A 90 3.51 -3.20 1.25
CA TYR A 90 4.75 -2.44 1.37
C TYR A 90 4.77 -1.64 2.67
N GLU A 91 5.96 -1.42 3.20
CA GLU A 91 6.19 -0.52 4.32
C GLU A 91 6.61 0.86 3.79
N ALA A 92 5.89 1.91 4.19
CA ALA A 92 6.27 3.26 3.82
C ALA A 92 7.55 3.70 4.55
N VAL A 93 8.44 4.30 3.78
CA VAL A 93 9.56 5.10 4.28
C VAL A 93 9.19 6.58 4.26
N ASP A 94 8.38 6.99 3.29
CA ASP A 94 7.86 8.34 3.11
C ASP A 94 6.54 8.25 2.34
N VAL A 95 5.53 9.01 2.76
CA VAL A 95 4.26 9.16 2.04
C VAL A 95 3.94 10.64 1.95
N ARG A 96 3.65 11.11 0.75
CA ARG A 96 3.23 12.49 0.52
C ARG A 96 2.07 12.57 -0.45
N PRO A 97 1.16 13.54 -0.28
CA PRO A 97 0.20 13.88 -1.33
C PRO A 97 0.94 14.26 -2.61
N ALA A 98 0.43 13.80 -3.75
CA ALA A 98 0.95 14.12 -5.09
C ALA A 98 0.59 15.55 -5.52
#